data_AF-A0A832NLC1-F1
#
_entry.id   AF-A0A832NLC1-F1
#
_cell.length_a   1.000
_cell.length_b   1.000
_cell.length_c   1.000
_cell.angle_alpha   90.00
_cell.angle_beta   90.00
_cell.angle_gamma   90.00
#
_symmetry.space_group_name_H-M   'P 1'
#
loop_
_entity.id
_entity.type
_entity.pdbx_description
1 polymer ?
#
loop_
_entity_poly.entity_id
_entity_poly.type
_entity_poly.pdbx_seq_one_letter_code
_entity_poly.pdbx_strand_id
1 'polypeptide(L)'
;MSLPLEVLSLRAAEPKPADGRGRGSDGAGSDRVRSGDGFSLVELLVVVALLVVITTLLWSPRTGRREASHQAVCRNQLERIGIAMQLYANDHSGTFPITPSVGTSAEAVSLLVPRYTSDTATFSCPGKPRPIQAGQPVSKQTISYAYYMGLNGLQPVRPILSDEQVNTNAKTPGQLVFSADGKPPANNHG
;
A
#
# COMPACT_ATOMS: atom_id res chain seq x y z
N MET A 1 -15.47 9.17 40.45
CA MET A 1 -16.22 7.90 40.66
C MET A 1 -16.96 7.62 39.37
N SER A 2 -16.73 6.61 38.56
CA SER A 2 -15.83 5.45 38.60
C SER A 2 -15.75 4.90 37.16
N LEU A 3 -14.60 4.39 36.76
CA LEU A 3 -14.39 3.52 35.59
C LEU A 3 -15.09 2.17 35.78
N PRO A 4 -15.36 1.41 34.70
CA PRO A 4 -14.47 0.29 34.31
C PRO A 4 -14.24 0.26 32.77
N LEU A 5 -13.11 -0.03 32.13
CA LEU A 5 -12.01 -1.01 32.25
C LEU A 5 -12.43 -2.50 32.19
N GLU A 6 -12.03 -3.13 31.06
CA GLU A 6 -11.90 -4.56 30.75
C GLU A 6 -13.22 -5.31 30.44
N VAL A 7 -13.37 -6.01 29.32
CA VAL A 7 -12.70 -7.29 29.07
C VAL A 7 -12.20 -7.46 27.63
N LEU A 8 -10.91 -7.77 27.58
CA LEU A 8 -10.03 -8.20 26.50
C LEU A 8 -10.42 -9.60 26.00
N SER A 9 -10.84 -9.73 24.73
CA SER A 9 -10.99 -11.04 24.06
C SER A 9 -9.69 -11.38 23.32
N LEU A 10 -8.76 -12.01 24.03
CA LEU A 10 -7.59 -12.67 23.46
C LEU A 10 -7.57 -14.11 23.97
N ARG A 11 -8.03 -15.03 23.12
CA ARG A 11 -7.78 -16.47 23.29
C ARG A 11 -6.30 -16.74 23.09
N ALA A 12 -5.57 -16.89 24.19
CA ALA A 12 -4.26 -17.53 24.19
C ALA A 12 -4.46 -19.05 24.04
N ALA A 13 -3.79 -19.65 23.06
CA ALA A 13 -3.67 -21.10 22.94
C ALA A 13 -2.53 -21.57 23.88
N GLU A 14 -2.85 -22.44 24.83
CA GLU A 14 -1.88 -23.06 25.73
C GLU A 14 -1.16 -24.23 25.04
N PRO A 15 0.19 -24.30 25.03
CA PRO A 15 0.88 -25.53 24.73
C PRO A 15 0.94 -26.44 25.97
N LYS A 16 0.41 -27.65 25.79
CA LYS A 16 0.40 -28.76 26.77
C LYS A 16 1.83 -29.25 27.09
N PRO A 17 2.24 -29.36 28.37
CA PRO A 17 3.51 -30.00 28.71
C PRO A 17 3.37 -31.53 28.59
N ALA A 18 4.25 -32.14 27.79
CA ALA A 18 4.41 -33.58 27.74
C ALA A 18 5.45 -34.00 28.79
N ASP A 19 4.97 -34.67 29.84
CA ASP A 19 5.76 -35.47 30.76
C ASP A 19 6.12 -36.81 30.10
N GLY A 20 7.34 -37.28 30.31
CA GLY A 20 7.89 -38.45 29.64
C GLY A 20 9.21 -38.90 30.25
N ARG A 21 9.14 -39.43 31.48
CA ARG A 21 10.21 -40.15 32.15
C ARG A 21 10.45 -41.52 31.47
N GLY A 22 11.69 -41.80 31.07
CA GLY A 22 12.13 -43.12 30.58
C GLY A 22 13.58 -43.40 30.98
N ARG A 23 13.83 -44.60 31.50
CA ARG A 23 14.98 -45.03 32.30
C ARG A 23 15.76 -46.14 31.58
N GLY A 24 17.10 -46.09 31.64
CA GLY A 24 18.05 -47.21 31.47
C GLY A 24 18.13 -47.82 30.07
N SER A 25 19.11 -48.61 29.71
CA SER A 25 20.47 -48.92 30.18
C SER A 25 21.07 -49.79 29.07
N ASP A 26 22.38 -49.71 28.87
CA ASP A 26 23.27 -50.76 28.32
C ASP A 26 23.00 -51.38 26.94
N GLY A 27 24.00 -51.26 26.06
CA GLY A 27 24.03 -52.02 24.81
C GLY A 27 25.22 -51.66 23.94
N ALA A 28 26.35 -52.30 24.19
CA ALA A 28 27.54 -52.26 23.36
C ALA A 28 27.22 -52.72 21.92
N GLY A 29 27.48 -51.84 20.95
CA GLY A 29 27.43 -52.13 19.52
C GLY A 29 28.57 -51.37 18.84
N SER A 30 29.68 -52.08 18.62
CA SER A 30 30.83 -51.61 17.86
C SER A 30 30.46 -51.52 16.38
N ASP A 31 29.78 -50.45 15.99
CA ASP A 31 29.73 -50.04 14.60
C ASP A 31 30.94 -49.16 14.33
N ARG A 32 31.86 -49.68 13.50
CA ARG A 32 32.97 -48.91 12.95
C ARG A 32 32.40 -47.82 12.04
N VAL A 33 31.99 -46.71 12.65
CA VAL A 33 31.69 -45.47 11.93
C VAL A 33 33.01 -45.04 11.32
N ARG A 34 33.08 -45.25 10.00
CA ARG A 34 34.17 -44.84 9.13
C ARG A 34 34.54 -43.40 9.52
N SER A 35 35.82 -43.19 9.81
CA SER A 35 36.41 -41.90 10.15
C SER A 35 35.92 -40.86 9.14
N GLY A 36 34.87 -40.14 9.52
CA GLY A 36 34.37 -39.00 8.78
C GLY A 36 35.39 -37.90 8.99
N ASP A 37 35.86 -37.32 7.89
CA ASP A 37 36.75 -36.17 7.90
C ASP A 37 36.16 -35.10 8.83
N GLY A 38 36.85 -34.86 9.95
CA GLY A 38 36.46 -33.83 10.90
C GLY A 38 36.64 -32.46 10.27
N PHE A 39 35.63 -31.61 10.37
CA PHE A 39 35.69 -30.23 9.90
C PHE A 39 36.89 -29.51 10.52
N SER A 40 37.66 -28.81 9.69
CA SER A 40 38.72 -27.93 10.16
C SER A 40 38.13 -26.82 11.03
N LEU A 41 38.78 -26.52 12.15
CA LEU A 41 38.40 -25.42 13.05
C LEU A 41 38.38 -24.07 12.30
N VAL A 42 39.24 -23.94 11.28
CA VAL A 42 39.31 -22.78 10.38
C VAL A 42 38.10 -22.73 9.44
N GLU A 43 37.65 -23.88 8.97
CA GLU A 43 36.53 -23.98 8.02
C GLU A 43 35.21 -23.56 8.68
N LEU A 44 34.98 -23.99 9.93
CA LEU A 44 33.83 -23.53 10.72
C LEU A 44 33.91 -22.02 11.02
N LEU A 45 35.11 -21.51 11.31
CA LEU A 45 35.32 -20.11 11.65
C LEU A 45 35.01 -19.16 10.48
N VAL A 46 35.44 -19.51 9.27
CA VAL A 46 35.15 -18.73 8.05
C VAL A 46 33.65 -18.70 7.75
N VAL A 47 32.93 -19.81 7.93
CA VAL A 47 31.49 -19.87 7.68
C VAL A 47 30.72 -18.95 8.62
N VAL A 48 31.00 -19.02 9.93
CA VAL A 48 30.34 -18.15 10.91
C VAL A 48 30.70 -16.69 10.65
N ALA A 49 31.95 -16.38 10.28
CA ALA A 49 32.36 -15.03 9.92
C ALA A 49 31.56 -14.49 8.72
N LEU A 50 31.39 -15.28 7.65
CA LEU A 50 30.60 -14.90 6.49
C LEU A 50 29.11 -14.77 6.82
N LEU A 51 28.55 -15.63 7.67
CA LEU A 51 27.16 -15.51 8.13
C LEU A 51 26.92 -14.19 8.89
N VAL A 52 27.86 -13.77 9.74
CA VAL A 52 27.77 -12.47 10.45
C VAL A 52 27.82 -11.31 9.47
N VAL A 53 28.73 -11.32 8.48
CA VAL A 53 28.82 -10.26 7.46
C VAL A 53 27.54 -10.18 6.62
N ILE A 54 26.99 -11.30 6.18
CA ILE A 54 25.80 -11.30 5.33
C ILE A 54 24.55 -10.87 6.13
N THR A 55 24.38 -11.36 7.34
CA THR A 55 23.23 -11.02 8.20
C THR A 55 23.24 -9.55 8.62
N THR A 56 24.41 -8.95 8.90
CA THR A 56 24.53 -7.52 9.22
C THR A 56 24.12 -6.62 8.04
N LEU A 57 24.42 -7.02 6.80
CA LEU A 57 23.99 -6.29 5.60
C LEU A 57 22.50 -6.51 5.28
N LEU A 58 21.96 -7.71 5.53
CA LEU A 58 20.55 -8.04 5.34
C LEU A 58 19.64 -7.38 6.40
N TRP A 59 20.12 -7.23 7.64
CA TRP A 59 19.43 -6.56 8.73
C TRP A 59 19.54 -5.03 8.64
N SER A 60 19.79 -4.45 7.47
CA SER A 60 19.50 -3.02 7.31
C SER A 60 17.97 -2.83 7.34
N PRO A 61 17.41 -2.10 8.32
CA PRO A 61 15.96 -1.98 8.46
C PRO A 61 15.40 -1.19 7.28
N ARG A 62 14.69 -1.88 6.38
CA ARG A 62 14.06 -1.30 5.18
C ARG A 62 12.76 -0.58 5.53
N THR A 63 12.83 0.43 6.39
CA THR A 63 11.66 1.17 6.93
C THR A 63 10.85 1.93 5.86
N GLY A 64 11.41 2.18 4.67
CA GLY A 64 10.74 2.92 3.59
C GLY A 64 9.99 2.09 2.52
N ARG A 65 9.99 0.74 2.58
CA ARG A 65 9.39 -0.07 1.48
C ARG A 65 7.87 0.04 1.38
N ARG A 66 7.18 0.27 2.50
CA ARG A 66 5.71 0.38 2.52
C ARG A 66 5.25 1.63 1.80
N GLU A 67 5.97 2.73 2.00
CA GLU A 67 5.64 4.01 1.39
C GLU A 67 5.82 3.98 -0.13
N ALA A 68 6.97 3.49 -0.60
CA ALA A 68 7.20 3.29 -2.03
C ALA A 68 6.18 2.34 -2.69
N SER A 69 5.73 1.31 -1.95
CA SER A 69 4.68 0.40 -2.40
C SER A 69 3.33 1.11 -2.53
N HIS A 70 2.95 1.93 -1.54
CA HIS A 70 1.69 2.66 -1.56
C HIS A 70 1.66 3.71 -2.68
N GLN A 71 2.75 4.44 -2.87
CA GLN A 71 2.93 5.39 -3.97
C GLN A 71 2.75 4.72 -5.34
N ALA A 72 3.37 3.55 -5.54
CA ALA A 72 3.23 2.79 -6.78
C ALA A 72 1.77 2.40 -7.07
N VAL A 73 1.00 2.05 -6.03
CA VAL A 73 -0.43 1.74 -6.17
C VAL A 73 -1.25 2.98 -6.51
N CYS A 74 -1.04 4.10 -5.81
CA CYS A 74 -1.73 5.37 -6.10
C CYS A 74 -1.49 5.83 -7.54
N ARG A 75 -0.25 5.73 -8.03
CA ARG A 75 0.10 6.07 -9.41
C ARG A 75 -0.68 5.22 -10.41
N ASN A 76 -0.68 3.91 -10.23
CA ASN A 76 -1.42 3.00 -11.12
C ASN A 76 -2.93 3.24 -11.08
N GLN A 77 -3.48 3.63 -9.92
CA GLN A 77 -4.89 4.00 -9.79
C GLN A 77 -5.19 5.31 -10.54
N LEU A 78 -4.34 6.33 -10.42
CA LEU A 78 -4.47 7.59 -11.16
C LEU A 78 -4.42 7.38 -12.67
N GLU A 79 -3.51 6.53 -13.16
CA GLU A 79 -3.44 6.17 -14.58
C GLU A 79 -4.75 5.54 -15.07
N ARG A 80 -5.34 4.63 -14.27
CA ARG A 80 -6.65 4.02 -14.59
C ARG A 80 -7.76 5.06 -14.63
N ILE A 81 -7.78 6.02 -13.70
CA ILE A 81 -8.76 7.11 -13.72
C ILE A 81 -8.53 8.00 -14.95
N GLY A 82 -7.27 8.31 -15.29
CA GLY A 82 -6.92 9.09 -16.47
C GLY A 82 -7.44 8.46 -17.76
N ILE A 83 -7.32 7.14 -17.90
CA ILE A 83 -7.91 6.40 -19.03
C ILE A 83 -9.44 6.53 -19.03
N ALA A 84 -10.10 6.33 -17.89
CA ALA A 84 -11.55 6.49 -17.78
C ALA A 84 -12.02 7.91 -18.15
N MET A 85 -11.25 8.93 -17.77
CA MET A 85 -11.50 10.33 -18.11
C MET A 85 -11.36 10.60 -19.60
N GLN A 86 -10.36 10.00 -20.26
CA GLN A 86 -10.20 10.09 -21.71
C GLN A 86 -11.36 9.42 -22.45
N LEU A 87 -11.81 8.25 -21.99
CA LEU A 87 -12.98 7.57 -22.54
C LEU A 87 -14.24 8.43 -22.39
N TYR A 88 -14.46 9.02 -21.21
CA TYR A 88 -15.55 9.97 -21.01
C TYR A 88 -15.47 11.15 -21.98
N ALA A 89 -14.28 11.77 -22.10
CA ALA A 89 -14.09 12.92 -22.97
C ALA A 89 -14.35 12.58 -24.44
N ASN A 90 -13.96 11.39 -24.89
CA ASN A 90 -14.24 10.92 -26.24
C ASN A 90 -15.75 10.90 -26.54
N ASP A 91 -16.57 10.49 -25.57
CA ASP A 91 -18.03 10.45 -25.72
C ASP A 91 -18.69 11.83 -25.53
N HIS A 92 -18.00 12.76 -24.86
CA HIS A 92 -18.54 14.08 -24.49
C HIS A 92 -17.81 15.23 -25.20
N SER A 93 -17.50 15.06 -26.49
CA SER A 93 -16.91 16.12 -27.35
C SER A 93 -15.63 16.76 -26.78
N GLY A 94 -14.77 15.95 -26.15
CA GLY A 94 -13.51 16.40 -25.55
C GLY A 94 -13.66 17.11 -24.20
N THR A 95 -14.84 17.09 -23.58
CA THR A 95 -15.07 17.69 -22.26
C THR A 95 -14.90 16.64 -21.16
N PHE A 96 -14.16 17.00 -20.11
CA PHE A 96 -14.06 16.15 -18.92
C PHE A 96 -15.31 16.32 -18.03
N PRO A 97 -15.59 15.37 -17.12
CA PRO A 97 -16.74 15.46 -16.21
C PRO A 97 -16.80 16.81 -15.49
N ILE A 98 -17.93 17.48 -15.56
CA ILE A 98 -18.19 18.73 -14.83
C ILE A 98 -19.48 18.60 -14.06
N THR A 99 -19.50 19.11 -12.83
CA THR A 99 -20.73 19.27 -12.06
C THR A 99 -21.16 20.73 -12.12
N PRO A 100 -22.44 21.03 -12.41
CA PRO A 100 -22.93 22.40 -12.55
C PRO A 100 -23.00 23.18 -11.22
N SER A 101 -22.85 22.52 -10.07
CA SER A 101 -22.86 23.11 -8.72
C SER A 101 -21.46 23.22 -8.11
N VAL A 102 -21.35 23.87 -6.93
CA VAL A 102 -20.18 23.79 -6.02
C VAL A 102 -20.05 22.33 -5.55
N GLY A 103 -19.54 21.48 -6.43
CA GLY A 103 -19.44 20.04 -6.23
C GLY A 103 -18.05 19.66 -5.76
N THR A 104 -17.98 18.55 -5.03
CA THR A 104 -16.69 17.97 -4.65
C THR A 104 -16.05 17.28 -5.85
N SER A 105 -14.74 17.05 -5.81
CA SER A 105 -14.06 16.23 -6.83
C SER A 105 -14.71 14.84 -6.98
N ALA A 106 -15.23 14.29 -5.88
CA ALA A 106 -15.93 13.01 -5.82
C ALA A 106 -17.24 13.01 -6.62
N GLU A 107 -17.99 14.11 -6.64
CA GLU A 107 -19.22 14.23 -7.42
C GLU A 107 -18.95 14.26 -8.92
N ALA A 108 -17.93 15.00 -9.38
CA ALA A 108 -17.62 15.03 -10.81
C ALA A 108 -17.11 13.68 -11.31
N VAL A 109 -16.21 13.02 -10.58
CA VAL A 109 -15.73 11.69 -10.98
C VAL A 109 -16.79 10.60 -10.80
N SER A 110 -17.87 10.85 -10.06
CA SER A 110 -18.99 9.91 -9.96
C SER A 110 -19.67 9.65 -11.31
N LEU A 111 -19.58 10.59 -12.26
CA LEU A 111 -20.08 10.43 -13.63
C LEU A 111 -19.31 9.35 -14.42
N LEU A 112 -18.10 8.99 -13.99
CA LEU A 112 -17.31 7.92 -14.61
C LEU A 112 -17.84 6.54 -14.25
N VAL A 113 -18.53 6.41 -13.11
CA VAL A 113 -18.99 5.13 -12.57
C VAL A 113 -20.48 4.95 -12.87
N PRO A 114 -20.94 3.77 -13.31
CA PRO A 114 -20.16 2.55 -13.61
C PRO A 114 -19.73 2.45 -15.09
N ARG A 115 -20.03 3.45 -15.92
CA ARG A 115 -19.92 3.36 -17.39
C ARG A 115 -18.48 3.24 -17.90
N TYR A 116 -17.56 4.00 -17.30
CA TYR A 116 -16.16 4.10 -17.70
C TYR A 116 -15.22 3.41 -16.72
N THR A 117 -15.62 3.28 -15.46
CA THR A 117 -14.95 2.46 -14.45
C THR A 117 -15.96 1.85 -13.49
N SER A 118 -15.86 0.54 -13.25
CA SER A 118 -16.71 -0.18 -12.29
C SER A 118 -16.12 -0.19 -10.88
N ASP A 119 -14.82 0.05 -10.75
CA ASP A 119 -14.12 -0.03 -9.47
C ASP A 119 -14.04 1.35 -8.81
N THR A 120 -14.86 1.55 -7.78
CA THR A 120 -14.87 2.77 -6.98
C THR A 120 -13.74 2.83 -5.96
N ALA A 121 -13.11 1.70 -5.63
CA ALA A 121 -11.93 1.68 -4.76
C ALA A 121 -10.71 2.31 -5.44
N THR A 122 -10.69 2.38 -6.78
CA THR A 122 -9.64 3.06 -7.55
C THR A 122 -9.52 4.55 -7.18
N PHE A 123 -10.57 5.20 -6.64
CA PHE A 123 -10.52 6.60 -6.19
C PHE A 123 -9.93 6.78 -4.77
N SER A 124 -9.40 5.71 -4.16
CA SER A 124 -8.84 5.68 -2.81
C SER A 124 -7.42 5.10 -2.78
N CYS A 125 -6.48 5.85 -2.21
CA CYS A 125 -5.10 5.41 -1.98
C CYS A 125 -4.98 4.51 -0.73
N PRO A 126 -4.02 3.54 -0.70
CA PRO A 126 -3.85 2.58 0.39
C PRO A 126 -3.31 3.14 1.73
N GLY A 127 -3.23 4.46 1.89
CA GLY A 127 -2.90 5.15 3.15
C GLY A 127 -4.08 5.93 3.77
N LYS A 128 -5.25 5.90 3.13
CA LYS A 128 -6.42 6.67 3.57
C LYS A 128 -7.09 6.05 4.81
N PRO A 129 -7.42 6.83 5.86
CA PRO A 129 -8.05 6.30 7.08
C PRO A 129 -9.40 5.60 6.86
N ARG A 130 -10.17 6.04 5.84
CA ARG A 130 -11.48 5.48 5.47
C ARG A 130 -11.51 5.19 3.98
N PRO A 131 -11.05 4.00 3.54
CA PRO A 131 -11.01 3.66 2.13
C PRO A 131 -12.41 3.46 1.54
N ILE A 132 -12.57 3.78 0.26
CA ILE A 132 -13.79 3.52 -0.51
C ILE A 132 -13.85 2.03 -0.82
N GLN A 133 -14.97 1.37 -0.49
CA GLN A 133 -15.19 -0.03 -0.87
C GLN A 133 -15.76 -0.13 -2.28
N ALA A 134 -15.36 -1.17 -3.01
CA ALA A 134 -15.86 -1.44 -4.36
C ALA A 134 -17.40 -1.53 -4.38
N GLY A 135 -18.02 -0.88 -5.36
CA GLY A 135 -19.48 -0.85 -5.53
C GLY A 135 -20.20 0.20 -4.68
N GLN A 136 -19.51 0.93 -3.80
CA GLN A 136 -20.10 2.06 -3.08
C GLN A 136 -20.11 3.33 -3.93
N PRO A 137 -21.16 4.18 -3.85
CA PRO A 137 -21.22 5.42 -4.61
C PRO A 137 -20.15 6.41 -4.16
N VAL A 138 -19.38 6.94 -5.11
CA VAL A 138 -18.25 7.84 -4.85
C VAL A 138 -18.73 9.25 -4.46
N SER A 139 -19.90 9.69 -4.93
CA SER A 139 -20.40 11.06 -4.76
C SER A 139 -20.54 11.54 -3.31
N LYS A 140 -20.75 10.62 -2.35
CA LYS A 140 -20.88 10.94 -0.92
C LYS A 140 -19.61 10.67 -0.12
N GLN A 141 -18.51 10.34 -0.79
CA GLN A 141 -17.29 9.91 -0.14
C GLN A 141 -16.14 10.87 -0.44
N THR A 142 -15.14 10.85 0.44
CA THR A 142 -13.91 11.58 0.22
C THR A 142 -13.03 10.78 -0.73
N ILE A 143 -12.52 11.36 -1.80
CA ILE A 143 -11.57 10.68 -2.67
C ILE A 143 -10.14 11.09 -2.31
N SER A 144 -9.16 10.25 -2.65
CA SER A 144 -7.74 10.53 -2.41
C SER A 144 -7.13 11.47 -3.45
N TYR A 145 -7.88 11.88 -4.48
CA TYR A 145 -7.36 12.62 -5.61
C TYR A 145 -8.09 13.95 -5.78
N ALA A 146 -7.35 15.02 -6.04
CA ALA A 146 -7.89 16.30 -6.48
C ALA A 146 -8.18 16.27 -7.98
N TYR A 147 -9.38 16.68 -8.35
CA TYR A 147 -9.81 16.84 -9.73
C TYR A 147 -10.00 18.33 -10.04
N TYR A 148 -9.33 18.82 -11.08
CA TYR A 148 -9.43 20.20 -11.53
C TYR A 148 -10.51 20.31 -12.61
N MET A 149 -11.69 20.78 -12.20
CA MET A 149 -12.84 20.95 -13.11
C MET A 149 -12.61 22.12 -14.09
N GLY A 150 -13.36 22.11 -15.20
CA GLY A 150 -13.34 23.20 -16.19
C GLY A 150 -12.22 23.10 -17.23
N LEU A 151 -11.45 22.01 -17.20
CA LEU A 151 -10.48 21.67 -18.23
C LEU A 151 -11.16 20.90 -19.37
N ASN A 152 -10.68 21.09 -20.60
CA ASN A 152 -11.07 20.30 -21.77
C ASN A 152 -9.83 19.59 -22.35
N GLY A 153 -10.05 18.52 -23.13
CA GLY A 153 -9.00 17.71 -23.75
C GLY A 153 -8.11 18.46 -24.76
N LEU A 154 -8.40 19.73 -25.02
CA LEU A 154 -7.67 20.63 -25.90
C LEU A 154 -6.64 21.50 -25.15
N GLN A 155 -6.54 21.42 -23.81
CA GLN A 155 -5.60 22.18 -23.00
C GLN A 155 -4.39 21.31 -22.59
N PRO A 156 -3.26 21.33 -23.32
CA PRO A 156 -2.15 20.38 -23.14
C PRO A 156 -1.20 20.68 -21.96
N VAL A 157 -1.53 21.60 -21.04
CA VAL A 157 -0.53 22.22 -20.13
C VAL A 157 -0.85 22.04 -18.65
N ARG A 158 -2.02 21.48 -18.29
CA ARG A 158 -2.45 21.37 -16.89
C ARG A 158 -2.85 19.94 -16.53
N PRO A 159 -2.42 19.40 -15.38
CA PRO A 159 -2.90 18.10 -14.93
C PRO A 159 -4.36 18.22 -14.53
N ILE A 160 -5.13 17.23 -14.98
CA ILE A 160 -6.57 17.15 -14.77
C ILE A 160 -6.88 16.54 -13.40
N LEU A 161 -6.00 15.66 -12.91
CA LEU A 161 -6.13 14.92 -11.65
C LEU A 161 -4.78 14.87 -10.93
N SER A 162 -4.76 14.94 -9.60
CA SER A 162 -3.53 14.97 -8.78
C SER A 162 -3.74 14.36 -7.40
N ASP A 163 -2.80 13.57 -6.88
CA ASP A 163 -2.78 13.12 -5.48
C ASP A 163 -2.14 14.16 -4.55
N GLU A 164 -1.22 15.00 -5.04
CA GLU A 164 -0.59 16.01 -4.20
C GLU A 164 -1.46 17.27 -4.04
N GLN A 165 -2.34 17.31 -3.03
CA GLN A 165 -3.17 18.49 -2.76
C GLN A 165 -2.46 19.68 -2.12
N VAL A 166 -1.20 19.54 -1.69
CA VAL A 166 -0.52 20.59 -0.89
C VAL A 166 -0.20 21.85 -1.72
N ASN A 167 -0.36 21.79 -3.04
CA ASN A 167 -0.25 22.96 -3.89
C ASN A 167 -1.59 23.24 -4.59
N THR A 168 -2.34 24.21 -4.08
CA THR A 168 -3.53 24.75 -4.73
C THR A 168 -3.19 25.53 -6.01
N ASN A 169 -1.90 25.81 -6.28
CA ASN A 169 -1.48 26.43 -7.53
C ASN A 169 -1.59 25.43 -8.68
N ALA A 170 -1.97 25.96 -9.86
CA ALA A 170 -1.97 25.18 -11.09
C ALA A 170 -0.58 24.60 -11.35
N LYS A 171 -0.50 23.28 -11.47
CA LYS A 171 0.73 22.56 -11.79
C LYS A 171 1.15 22.87 -13.24
N THR A 172 2.44 23.05 -13.47
CA THR A 172 3.03 23.29 -14.80
C THR A 172 3.52 21.98 -15.44
N PRO A 173 3.68 21.91 -16.77
CA PRO A 173 4.27 20.75 -17.43
C PRO A 173 5.64 20.41 -16.85
N GLY A 174 5.86 19.14 -16.52
CA GLY A 174 7.10 18.65 -15.91
C GLY A 174 7.10 18.67 -14.37
N GLN A 175 6.10 19.27 -13.72
CA GLN A 175 5.91 19.07 -12.27
C GLN A 175 5.31 17.69 -11.99
N LEU A 176 5.82 17.05 -10.93
CA LEU A 176 5.22 15.82 -10.43
C LEU A 176 3.79 16.11 -9.99
N VAL A 177 2.88 15.31 -10.55
CA VAL A 177 1.48 15.23 -10.14
C VAL A 177 1.38 14.50 -8.78
N PHE A 178 2.42 13.74 -8.43
CA PHE A 178 2.50 12.88 -7.25
C PHE A 178 3.31 13.47 -6.11
N SER A 179 2.86 13.22 -4.88
CA SER A 179 3.64 13.55 -3.70
C SER A 179 4.86 12.61 -3.61
N ALA A 180 6.06 13.17 -3.66
CA ALA A 180 7.30 12.42 -3.52
C ALA A 180 7.46 11.79 -2.12
N ASP A 181 6.74 12.33 -1.13
CA ASP A 181 6.91 12.02 0.28
C ASP A 181 6.04 10.86 0.77
N GLY A 182 5.04 10.44 -0.03
CA GLY A 182 4.13 9.35 0.35
C GLY A 182 3.22 9.63 1.55
N LYS A 183 3.27 10.86 2.06
CA LYS A 183 2.25 11.34 2.99
C LYS A 183 0.89 11.20 2.32
N PRO A 184 -0.17 10.85 3.07
CA PRO A 184 -1.50 10.70 2.52
C PRO A 184 -1.85 11.95 1.71
N PRO A 185 -2.41 11.80 0.50
CA PRO A 185 -2.92 12.94 -0.24
C PRO A 185 -3.89 13.68 0.68
N ALA A 186 -3.67 14.99 0.86
CA ALA A 186 -4.37 15.77 1.88
C ALA A 186 -5.87 15.50 1.76
N ASN A 187 -6.48 15.07 2.86
CA ASN A 187 -7.90 14.75 2.91
C ASN A 187 -8.71 16.01 2.54
N ASN A 188 -9.11 16.14 1.28
CA ASN A 188 -9.64 17.40 0.73
C ASN A 188 -11.04 17.74 1.24
N HIS A 189 -11.73 16.82 1.90
CA HIS A 189 -13.12 17.01 2.29
C HIS A 189 -13.39 16.34 3.64
N GLY A 190 -12.94 16.97 4.72
CA GLY A 190 -13.27 16.59 6.10
C GLY A 190 -12.28 15.62 6.75
#